data_AF-A0AAN8L4E0-F1
#
_entry.id   AF-A0AAN8L4E0-F1
#
_cell.length_a   1.000
_cell.length_b   1.000
_cell.length_c   1.000
_cell.angle_alpha   90.00
_cell.angle_beta   90.00
_cell.angle_gamma   90.00
#
_symmetry.space_group_name_H-M   'P 1'
#
loop_
_entity.id
_entity.type
_entity.pdbx_description
1 polymer ?
#
loop_
_entity_poly.entity_id
_entity_poly.type
_entity_poly.pdbx_seq_one_letter_code
_entity_poly.pdbx_strand_id
1 'polypeptide(L)'
;MIQQMKEGGAAAAPVPNPLSEVSSPPTPSVTSDPPRSPYPRPSASPFISEDQFACHCCYDILVNPTTLNCGHSFCRHCLALWWESSRKTECPECREKWEGFPKVNILLRDAVERLFSEVVGRRRAEIQGNPKISQSLLAFQRYGDQAARGIPKTSPGRGAGGFFSGVLTALTCVAVMLLVYHWSSGDGVHDLLVSKPVSKWTPEEVLFWLEHLGPWTSLYKEPFLQENVNGRLLLMLGDEELTRAPYNIDNQAHRRAVLAELERIKELGVKPPQNLWEYKAVNAGKSLFLLYALKSSPRLTILYLYLFDYSETFLPFLHTCCPALSHTSEPIEDSLPLNHQVHPTWRQWAEFLVKYLLLPYQLIAEFAWDWLSVHYWTSRFIIVNAMLLSVLEGCVLWRFYNRAEIRSLHKKMWGHFWRMSSQGFAFALFWPVIPQFVCNCLFYWALYFNPIINIDLVVQQLMHPDTQGP
;
A
#
# COMPACT_ATOMS: atom_id res chain seq x y z
N MET A 1 21.70 -53.98 2.99
CA MET A 1 21.98 -54.69 4.25
C MET A 1 20.90 -54.25 5.25
N ILE A 2 19.75 -54.94 5.24
CA ILE A 2 19.24 -55.77 6.36
C ILE A 2 18.99 -54.90 7.61
N GLN A 3 17.78 -54.44 7.94
CA GLN A 3 16.52 -55.11 8.33
C GLN A 3 16.45 -55.57 9.80
N GLN A 4 15.44 -55.01 10.49
CA GLN A 4 14.58 -55.51 11.59
C GLN A 4 15.11 -55.86 12.97
N MET A 5 14.33 -55.47 13.99
CA MET A 5 13.44 -56.31 14.85
C MET A 5 12.95 -55.41 16.02
N LYS A 6 11.78 -55.51 16.67
CA LYS A 6 10.72 -56.52 16.89
C LYS A 6 9.57 -55.76 17.62
N GLU A 7 8.28 -55.81 17.29
CA GLU A 7 7.23 -56.87 17.36
C GLU A 7 6.18 -56.61 18.46
N GLY A 8 4.93 -56.97 18.13
CA GLY A 8 3.82 -57.28 19.04
C GLY A 8 2.53 -56.56 18.66
N GLY A 9 1.47 -57.16 18.10
CA GLY A 9 1.17 -58.54 17.76
C GLY A 9 -0.35 -58.76 17.77
N ALA A 10 -0.85 -59.49 16.76
CA ALA A 10 -2.05 -60.36 16.73
C ALA A 10 -3.48 -59.77 16.91
N ALA A 11 -4.55 -60.19 16.21
CA ALA A 11 -4.75 -61.18 15.14
C ALA A 11 -6.22 -61.10 14.63
N ALA A 12 -6.42 -61.18 13.29
CA ALA A 12 -7.17 -62.20 12.51
C ALA A 12 -8.72 -62.01 12.41
N ALA A 13 -9.33 -61.74 11.23
CA ALA A 13 -9.48 -62.53 9.97
C ALA A 13 -10.54 -63.66 10.09
N PRO A 14 -11.22 -64.16 9.02
CA PRO A 14 -10.84 -64.08 7.60
C PRO A 14 -11.96 -63.88 6.53
N VAL A 15 -11.49 -63.70 5.30
CA VAL A 15 -12.18 -63.74 3.98
C VAL A 15 -12.30 -65.22 3.50
N PRO A 16 -13.02 -65.58 2.42
CA PRO A 16 -12.45 -65.51 1.06
C PRO A 16 -13.45 -65.16 -0.07
N ASN A 17 -12.87 -64.92 -1.25
CA ASN A 17 -13.42 -64.35 -2.47
C ASN A 17 -13.76 -65.47 -3.52
N PRO A 18 -13.88 -65.23 -4.84
CA PRO A 18 -15.04 -65.48 -5.70
C PRO A 18 -14.87 -66.64 -6.71
N LEU A 19 -15.86 -66.93 -7.57
CA LEU A 19 -15.73 -67.23 -9.03
C LEU A 19 -17.06 -67.67 -9.72
N SER A 20 -17.20 -67.16 -10.96
CA SER A 20 -17.79 -67.75 -12.20
C SER A 20 -19.29 -68.11 -12.37
N GLU A 21 -19.91 -67.42 -13.33
CA GLU A 21 -20.74 -67.83 -14.50
C GLU A 21 -21.68 -69.04 -14.46
N VAL A 22 -22.90 -68.90 -15.04
CA VAL A 22 -23.45 -69.67 -16.19
C VAL A 22 -25.02 -69.57 -16.30
N SER A 23 -25.48 -69.11 -17.49
CA SER A 23 -26.72 -69.34 -18.28
C SER A 23 -28.16 -69.52 -17.70
N SER A 24 -29.07 -68.61 -18.12
CA SER A 24 -30.44 -68.68 -18.74
C SER A 24 -31.43 -69.89 -18.58
N PRO A 25 -32.72 -69.78 -19.02
CA PRO A 25 -33.99 -69.48 -18.28
C PRO A 25 -35.03 -70.68 -18.37
N PRO A 26 -36.34 -70.64 -17.98
CA PRO A 26 -37.44 -69.85 -18.59
C PRO A 26 -38.64 -69.43 -17.67
N THR A 27 -39.56 -68.61 -18.21
CA THR A 27 -40.94 -68.29 -17.72
C THR A 27 -41.93 -69.47 -17.89
N PRO A 28 -43.06 -69.58 -17.12
CA PRO A 28 -44.39 -69.05 -17.55
C PRO A 28 -45.33 -68.62 -16.37
N SER A 29 -46.14 -67.55 -16.46
CA SER A 29 -47.56 -67.44 -16.91
C SER A 29 -48.67 -67.53 -15.82
N VAL A 30 -49.55 -66.50 -15.80
CA VAL A 30 -51.04 -66.57 -15.68
C VAL A 30 -51.73 -66.46 -14.29
N THR A 31 -52.37 -65.29 -14.11
CA THR A 31 -53.67 -64.90 -13.49
C THR A 31 -54.12 -65.36 -12.09
N SER A 32 -54.48 -64.38 -11.24
CA SER A 32 -55.81 -64.26 -10.59
C SER A 32 -55.91 -62.94 -9.79
N ASP A 33 -57.05 -62.25 -9.87
CA ASP A 33 -57.34 -60.94 -9.28
C ASP A 33 -57.26 -60.88 -7.74
N PRO A 34 -56.88 -59.74 -7.12
CA PRO A 34 -57.12 -59.46 -5.71
C PRO A 34 -58.41 -58.61 -5.48
N PRO A 35 -59.00 -58.65 -4.27
CA PRO A 35 -60.39 -58.29 -4.02
C PRO A 35 -60.65 -56.77 -3.90
N ARG A 36 -61.89 -56.38 -4.23
CA ARG A 36 -62.43 -55.02 -4.06
C ARG A 36 -62.33 -54.55 -2.61
N SER A 37 -61.64 -53.43 -2.41
CA SER A 37 -61.59 -52.68 -1.16
C SER A 37 -62.86 -51.81 -0.96
N PRO A 38 -63.37 -51.59 0.27
CA PRO A 38 -64.69 -50.99 0.53
C PRO A 38 -64.68 -49.46 0.67
N TYR A 39 -63.61 -48.75 0.29
CA TYR A 39 -63.57 -47.30 0.49
C TYR A 39 -64.29 -46.55 -0.66
N PRO A 40 -65.23 -45.63 -0.33
CA PRO A 40 -65.84 -44.78 -1.35
C PRO A 40 -64.77 -43.89 -1.98
N ARG A 41 -64.66 -43.92 -3.31
CA ARG A 41 -63.86 -42.97 -4.08
C ARG A 41 -64.46 -41.57 -3.92
N PRO A 42 -63.72 -40.56 -3.42
CA PRO A 42 -64.13 -39.18 -3.59
C PRO A 42 -63.99 -38.84 -5.07
N SER A 43 -65.11 -38.79 -5.78
CA SER A 43 -65.20 -38.14 -7.08
C SER A 43 -65.19 -36.63 -6.88
N ALA A 44 -64.00 -36.07 -6.74
CA ALA A 44 -63.75 -34.65 -6.91
C ALA A 44 -62.30 -34.51 -7.40
N SER A 45 -62.11 -34.14 -8.66
CA SER A 45 -60.85 -33.54 -9.08
C SER A 45 -60.58 -32.36 -8.14
N PRO A 46 -59.50 -32.34 -7.35
CA PRO A 46 -59.20 -31.16 -6.55
C PRO A 46 -58.89 -30.03 -7.54
N PHE A 47 -59.78 -29.04 -7.64
CA PHE A 47 -59.47 -27.80 -8.33
C PHE A 47 -58.29 -27.17 -7.59
N ILE A 48 -57.12 -27.15 -8.22
CA ILE A 48 -55.93 -26.56 -7.63
C ILE A 48 -56.15 -25.04 -7.62
N SER A 49 -56.20 -24.43 -6.42
CA SER A 49 -56.41 -22.99 -6.26
C SER A 49 -55.13 -22.20 -6.49
N GLU A 50 -55.25 -20.96 -6.99
CA GLU A 50 -54.14 -20.01 -7.16
C GLU A 50 -53.37 -19.76 -5.85
N ASP A 51 -54.08 -19.77 -4.72
CA ASP A 51 -53.51 -19.53 -3.38
C ASP A 51 -52.43 -20.56 -3.02
N GLN A 52 -52.51 -21.78 -3.56
CA GLN A 52 -51.52 -22.84 -3.31
C GLN A 52 -50.17 -22.54 -3.98
N PHE A 53 -50.15 -21.61 -4.94
CA PHE A 53 -48.94 -21.16 -5.64
C PHE A 53 -48.68 -19.66 -5.44
N ALA A 54 -49.21 -19.06 -4.37
CA ALA A 54 -48.95 -17.67 -4.05
C ALA A 54 -47.55 -17.47 -3.46
N CYS A 55 -46.88 -16.40 -3.86
CA CYS A 55 -45.61 -15.99 -3.28
C CYS A 55 -45.82 -15.27 -1.95
N HIS A 56 -45.20 -15.72 -0.85
CA HIS A 56 -45.35 -15.08 0.47
C HIS A 56 -44.77 -13.66 0.59
N CYS A 57 -44.05 -13.15 -0.42
CA CYS A 57 -43.58 -11.77 -0.44
C CYS A 57 -44.56 -10.80 -1.10
N CYS A 58 -45.25 -11.22 -2.16
CA CYS A 58 -46.17 -10.36 -2.92
C CYS A 58 -47.63 -10.83 -2.88
N TYR A 59 -47.90 -11.93 -2.19
CA TYR A 59 -49.22 -12.55 -1.98
C TYR A 59 -49.99 -12.82 -3.27
N ASP A 60 -49.27 -13.18 -4.33
CA ASP A 60 -49.79 -13.33 -5.68
C ASP A 60 -48.98 -14.42 -6.40
N ILE A 61 -49.52 -14.99 -7.48
CA ILE A 61 -49.06 -16.25 -8.09
C ILE A 61 -47.59 -16.23 -8.50
N LEU A 62 -46.84 -17.29 -8.20
CA LEU A 62 -45.39 -17.35 -8.43
C LEU A 62 -44.98 -17.12 -9.88
N VAL A 63 -44.12 -16.12 -10.13
CA VAL A 63 -43.49 -15.87 -11.43
C VAL A 63 -41.99 -16.14 -11.34
N ASN A 64 -41.51 -17.07 -12.17
CA ASN A 64 -40.15 -17.62 -12.09
C ASN A 64 -39.80 -18.02 -10.63
N PRO A 65 -40.54 -18.98 -10.03
CA PRO A 65 -40.33 -19.39 -8.65
C PRO A 65 -38.89 -19.79 -8.39
N THR A 66 -38.31 -19.25 -7.33
CA THR A 66 -36.96 -19.54 -6.87
C THR A 66 -37.06 -20.19 -5.50
N THR A 67 -36.75 -21.48 -5.44
CA THR A 67 -36.80 -22.28 -4.22
C THR A 67 -35.45 -22.20 -3.51
N LEU A 68 -35.46 -21.85 -2.23
CA LEU A 68 -34.27 -21.81 -1.39
C LEU A 68 -33.97 -23.20 -0.80
N ASN A 69 -32.76 -23.38 -0.26
CA ASN A 69 -32.36 -24.59 0.47
C ASN A 69 -33.29 -24.92 1.66
N CYS A 70 -33.88 -23.90 2.29
CA CYS A 70 -34.89 -24.08 3.34
C CYS A 70 -36.27 -24.56 2.83
N GLY A 71 -36.45 -24.77 1.53
CA GLY A 71 -37.69 -25.26 0.91
C GLY A 71 -38.72 -24.17 0.53
N HIS A 72 -38.61 -22.96 1.08
CA HIS A 72 -39.51 -21.85 0.72
C HIS A 72 -39.27 -21.36 -0.71
N SER A 73 -40.35 -21.00 -1.42
CA SER A 73 -40.32 -20.56 -2.82
C SER A 73 -40.90 -19.16 -2.98
N PHE A 74 -40.19 -18.30 -3.70
CA PHE A 74 -40.59 -16.91 -3.94
C PHE A 74 -40.47 -16.55 -5.42
N CYS A 75 -41.17 -15.50 -5.87
CA CYS A 75 -40.91 -14.95 -7.19
C CYS A 75 -39.45 -14.47 -7.28
N ARG A 76 -38.80 -14.69 -8.44
CA ARG A 76 -37.41 -14.29 -8.65
C ARG A 76 -37.16 -12.79 -8.40
N HIS A 77 -38.14 -11.94 -8.70
CA HIS A 77 -38.07 -10.50 -8.47
C HIS A 77 -38.29 -10.11 -7.00
N CYS A 78 -39.18 -10.80 -6.27
CA CYS A 78 -39.38 -10.59 -4.84
C CYS A 78 -38.11 -10.89 -4.05
N LEU A 79 -37.44 -12.00 -4.40
CA LEU A 79 -36.17 -12.36 -3.78
C LEU A 79 -35.06 -11.33 -4.09
N ALA A 80 -35.03 -10.80 -5.32
CA ALA A 80 -34.08 -9.75 -5.71
C ALA A 80 -34.31 -8.44 -4.94
N LEU A 81 -35.56 -8.01 -4.80
CA LEU A 81 -35.93 -6.82 -4.01
C LEU A 81 -35.59 -6.98 -2.53
N TRP A 82 -35.85 -8.16 -1.97
CA TRP A 82 -35.51 -8.50 -0.59
C TRP A 82 -33.99 -8.45 -0.35
N TRP A 83 -33.21 -9.04 -1.25
CA TRP A 83 -31.76 -9.01 -1.17
C TRP A 83 -31.19 -7.60 -1.32
N GLU A 84 -31.76 -6.79 -2.23
CA GLU A 84 -31.30 -5.42 -2.43
C GLU A 84 -31.57 -4.51 -1.23
N SER A 85 -32.71 -4.68 -0.55
CA SER A 85 -33.06 -3.90 0.64
C SER A 85 -32.31 -4.35 1.89
N SER A 86 -32.21 -5.67 2.12
CA SER A 86 -31.61 -6.21 3.34
C SER A 86 -30.09 -6.36 3.25
N ARG A 87 -29.54 -6.50 2.04
CA ARG A 87 -28.14 -6.90 1.77
C ARG A 87 -27.74 -8.22 2.43
N LYS A 88 -28.73 -9.08 2.78
CA LYS A 88 -28.52 -10.38 3.43
C LYS A 88 -28.90 -11.52 2.50
N THR A 89 -28.29 -12.69 2.72
CA THR A 89 -28.59 -13.94 2.01
C THR A 89 -29.43 -14.86 2.89
N GLU A 90 -30.58 -14.37 3.34
CA GLU A 90 -31.45 -15.03 4.32
C GLU A 90 -32.89 -15.08 3.79
N CYS A 91 -33.56 -16.21 3.98
CA CYS A 91 -34.94 -16.42 3.59
C CYS A 91 -35.85 -15.28 4.13
N PRO A 92 -36.71 -14.67 3.28
CA PRO A 92 -37.67 -13.67 3.72
C PRO A 92 -38.61 -14.14 4.84
N GLU A 93 -38.90 -15.45 4.87
CA GLU A 93 -39.87 -16.06 5.76
C GLU A 93 -39.23 -16.65 7.02
N CYS A 94 -38.38 -17.67 6.89
CA CYS A 94 -37.77 -18.36 8.03
C CYS A 94 -36.41 -17.81 8.48
N ARG A 95 -35.85 -16.81 7.79
CA ARG A 95 -34.52 -16.21 8.05
C ARG A 95 -33.32 -17.15 7.90
N GLU A 96 -33.53 -18.39 7.45
CA GLU A 96 -32.44 -19.32 7.20
C GLU A 96 -31.54 -18.84 6.05
N LYS A 97 -30.22 -18.96 6.21
CA LYS A 97 -29.26 -18.55 5.18
C LYS A 97 -29.31 -19.50 4.00
N TRP A 98 -29.41 -18.94 2.79
CA TRP A 98 -29.34 -19.75 1.58
C TRP A 98 -27.90 -19.93 1.10
N GLU A 99 -27.62 -21.15 0.63
CA GLU A 99 -26.32 -21.53 0.09
C GLU A 99 -26.28 -21.36 -1.43
N GLY A 100 -25.14 -20.89 -1.93
CA GLY A 100 -24.96 -20.61 -3.35
C GLY A 100 -25.87 -19.49 -3.89
N PHE A 101 -25.96 -19.40 -5.22
CA PHE A 101 -26.89 -18.49 -5.88
C PHE A 101 -28.18 -19.25 -6.23
N PRO A 102 -29.34 -18.85 -5.68
CA PRO A 102 -30.57 -19.59 -5.84
C PRO A 102 -31.09 -19.50 -7.28
N LYS A 103 -31.39 -20.66 -7.87
CA LYS A 103 -31.85 -20.80 -9.26
C LYS A 103 -33.36 -20.91 -9.33
N VAL A 104 -33.92 -20.55 -10.48
CA VAL A 104 -35.35 -20.75 -10.75
C VAL A 104 -35.66 -22.25 -10.77
N ASN A 105 -36.68 -22.65 -10.02
CA ASN A 105 -37.21 -24.00 -10.05
C ASN A 105 -38.05 -24.18 -11.32
N ILE A 106 -37.44 -24.85 -12.31
CA ILE A 106 -38.03 -25.06 -13.64
C ILE A 106 -39.32 -25.87 -13.55
N LEU A 107 -39.37 -26.92 -12.73
CA LEU A 107 -40.56 -27.77 -12.59
C LEU A 107 -41.73 -26.99 -12.00
N LEU A 108 -41.48 -26.20 -10.96
CA LEU A 108 -42.52 -25.37 -10.33
C LEU A 108 -42.98 -24.25 -11.28
N ARG A 109 -42.05 -23.62 -12.00
CA ARG A 109 -42.39 -22.63 -13.04
C ARG A 109 -43.32 -23.23 -14.08
N ASP A 110 -42.93 -24.37 -14.66
CA ASP A 110 -43.68 -24.99 -15.75
C ASP A 110 -45.04 -25.52 -15.26
N ALA A 111 -45.14 -25.98 -14.00
CA ALA A 111 -46.42 -26.37 -13.41
C ALA A 111 -47.36 -25.16 -13.25
N VAL A 112 -46.86 -24.06 -12.68
CA VAL A 112 -47.63 -22.83 -12.50
C VAL A 112 -48.03 -22.20 -13.84
N GLU A 113 -47.13 -22.21 -14.83
CA GLU A 113 -47.41 -21.71 -16.18
C GLU A 113 -48.47 -22.56 -16.92
N ARG A 114 -48.51 -23.88 -16.71
CA ARG A 114 -49.55 -24.74 -17.31
C ARG A 114 -50.91 -24.60 -16.63
N LEU A 115 -50.92 -24.46 -15.31
CA LEU A 115 -52.16 -24.38 -14.53
C LEU A 115 -52.80 -22.99 -14.59
N PHE A 116 -51.99 -21.92 -14.69
CA PHE A 116 -52.45 -20.54 -14.56
C PHE A 116 -51.81 -19.61 -15.62
N SER A 117 -51.77 -20.05 -16.88
CA SER A 117 -51.07 -19.36 -17.97
C SER A 117 -51.46 -17.90 -18.15
N GLU A 118 -52.75 -17.58 -18.05
CA GLU A 118 -53.27 -16.21 -18.23
C GLU A 118 -52.83 -15.29 -17.10
N VAL A 119 -52.98 -15.73 -15.85
CA VAL A 119 -52.61 -14.96 -14.66
C VAL A 119 -51.10 -14.71 -14.63
N VAL A 120 -50.30 -15.74 -14.90
CA VAL A 120 -48.83 -15.63 -14.98
C VAL A 120 -48.41 -14.70 -16.11
N GLY A 121 -49.08 -14.77 -17.27
CA GLY A 121 -48.83 -13.88 -18.41
C GLY A 121 -49.05 -12.41 -18.06
N ARG A 122 -50.17 -12.08 -17.43
CA ARG A 122 -50.47 -10.72 -16.94
C ARG A 122 -49.42 -10.24 -15.94
N ARG A 123 -49.09 -11.05 -14.93
CA ARG A 123 -48.05 -10.69 -13.95
C ARG A 123 -46.69 -10.44 -14.59
N ARG A 124 -46.31 -11.24 -15.59
CA ARG A 124 -45.03 -11.07 -16.29
C ARG A 124 -44.96 -9.72 -17.01
N ALA A 125 -46.06 -9.27 -17.62
CA ALA A 125 -46.15 -7.94 -18.23
C ALA A 125 -46.03 -6.82 -17.20
N GLU A 126 -46.74 -6.93 -16.06
CA GLU A 126 -46.65 -5.97 -14.95
C GLU A 126 -45.22 -5.85 -14.39
N ILE A 127 -44.54 -6.99 -14.20
CA ILE A 127 -43.16 -7.05 -13.73
C ILE A 127 -42.19 -6.39 -14.73
N GLN A 128 -42.37 -6.65 -16.02
CA GLN A 128 -41.53 -6.06 -17.08
C GLN A 128 -41.73 -4.55 -17.24
N GLY A 129 -42.94 -4.06 -16.97
CA GLY A 129 -43.26 -2.62 -17.02
C GLY A 129 -42.68 -1.81 -15.85
N ASN A 130 -42.13 -2.45 -14.81
CA ASN A 130 -41.61 -1.76 -13.63
C ASN A 130 -40.07 -1.61 -13.67
N PRO A 131 -39.54 -0.38 -13.86
CA PRO A 131 -38.10 -0.16 -13.98
C PRO A 131 -37.32 -0.46 -12.70
N LYS A 132 -37.97 -0.36 -11.52
CA LYS A 132 -37.33 -0.69 -10.25
C LYS A 132 -37.05 -2.19 -10.16
N ILE A 133 -38.00 -3.01 -10.61
CA ILE A 133 -37.85 -4.47 -10.59
C ILE A 133 -36.75 -4.93 -11.55
N SER A 134 -36.68 -4.36 -12.75
CA SER A 134 -35.64 -4.72 -13.72
C SER A 134 -34.24 -4.36 -13.20
N GLN A 135 -34.08 -3.21 -12.55
CA GLN A 135 -32.84 -2.81 -11.90
C GLN A 135 -32.43 -3.78 -10.78
N SER A 136 -33.35 -4.10 -9.86
CA SER A 136 -33.10 -5.04 -8.76
C SER A 136 -32.73 -6.44 -9.26
N LEU A 137 -33.43 -6.94 -10.28
CA LEU A 137 -33.16 -8.24 -10.91
C LEU A 137 -31.76 -8.28 -11.52
N LEU A 138 -31.35 -7.21 -12.19
CA LEU A 138 -30.04 -7.11 -12.84
C LEU A 138 -28.91 -7.02 -11.80
N ALA A 139 -29.11 -6.26 -10.72
CA ALA A 139 -28.18 -6.22 -9.59
C ALA A 139 -28.03 -7.59 -8.92
N PHE A 140 -29.14 -8.29 -8.67
CA PHE A 140 -29.13 -9.62 -8.09
C PHE A 140 -28.50 -10.67 -9.02
N GLN A 141 -28.70 -10.56 -10.34
CA GLN A 141 -28.04 -11.43 -11.32
C GLN A 141 -26.52 -11.25 -11.32
N ARG A 142 -26.03 -9.99 -11.31
CA ARG A 142 -24.59 -9.70 -11.20
C ARG A 142 -23.97 -10.29 -9.93
N TYR A 143 -24.69 -10.22 -8.81
CA TYR A 143 -24.28 -10.88 -7.57
C TYR A 143 -24.11 -12.40 -7.75
N GLY A 144 -25.05 -13.05 -8.43
CA GLY A 144 -24.97 -14.48 -8.76
C GLY A 144 -23.81 -14.83 -9.68
N ASP A 145 -23.57 -14.04 -10.72
CA ASP A 145 -22.49 -14.26 -11.68
C ASP A 145 -21.10 -14.10 -11.02
N GLN A 146 -20.97 -13.16 -10.09
CA GLN A 146 -19.75 -13.01 -9.27
C GLN A 146 -19.53 -14.21 -8.35
N ALA A 147 -20.58 -14.71 -7.70
CA ALA A 147 -20.51 -15.89 -6.84
C ALA A 147 -20.16 -17.18 -7.62
N ALA A 148 -20.62 -17.31 -8.88
CA ALA A 148 -20.36 -18.47 -9.72
C ALA A 148 -18.92 -18.53 -10.27
N ARG A 149 -18.24 -17.38 -10.43
CA ARG A 149 -16.84 -17.31 -10.91
C ARG A 149 -15.79 -17.64 -9.84
N GLY A 150 -16.21 -18.11 -8.66
CA GLY A 150 -15.29 -18.48 -7.60
C GLY A 150 -14.53 -17.30 -7.00
N ILE A 151 -15.01 -16.06 -7.20
CA ILE A 151 -14.51 -14.90 -6.46
C ILE A 151 -15.12 -15.01 -5.06
N PRO A 152 -14.35 -15.38 -4.02
CA PRO A 152 -14.89 -15.44 -2.67
C PRO A 152 -15.36 -14.04 -2.29
N LYS A 153 -16.45 -13.96 -1.52
CA LYS A 153 -16.86 -12.71 -0.84
C LYS A 153 -15.65 -12.19 -0.05
N THR A 154 -14.95 -11.23 -0.61
CA THR A 154 -14.45 -10.14 0.22
C THR A 154 -15.70 -9.42 0.72
N SER A 155 -15.96 -9.56 2.01
CA SER A 155 -16.49 -8.41 2.76
C SER A 155 -15.74 -7.15 2.30
N PRO A 156 -16.36 -5.95 2.30
CA PRO A 156 -15.66 -4.69 2.04
C PRO A 156 -14.67 -4.36 3.19
N GLY A 157 -13.66 -5.20 3.34
CA GLY A 157 -12.71 -5.29 4.44
C GLY A 157 -12.12 -6.70 4.47
N ARG A 158 -10.81 -6.79 4.19
CA ARG A 158 -9.92 -7.98 4.24
C ARG A 158 -9.93 -8.93 3.04
N GLY A 159 -8.87 -8.85 2.23
CA GLY A 159 -8.43 -9.91 1.29
C GLY A 159 -8.30 -9.38 -0.13
N ALA A 160 -7.35 -8.51 -0.47
CA ALA A 160 -5.92 -8.80 -0.53
C ALA A 160 -5.08 -7.97 0.45
N GLY A 161 -5.71 -6.97 1.07
CA GLY A 161 -5.14 -6.24 2.19
C GLY A 161 -4.98 -7.09 3.46
N GLY A 162 -5.35 -8.37 3.53
CA GLY A 162 -5.20 -9.17 4.77
C GLY A 162 -3.77 -9.66 5.04
N PHE A 163 -3.05 -10.06 3.99
CA PHE A 163 -1.65 -10.49 4.09
C PHE A 163 -0.74 -9.27 4.21
N PHE A 164 -0.96 -8.25 3.38
CA PHE A 164 -0.31 -6.96 3.54
C PHE A 164 -0.70 -6.27 4.83
N SER A 165 -1.96 -6.30 5.30
CA SER A 165 -2.33 -5.73 6.61
C SER A 165 -1.70 -6.51 7.74
N GLY A 166 -1.62 -7.84 7.69
CA GLY A 166 -1.00 -8.64 8.75
C GLY A 166 0.49 -8.36 8.86
N VAL A 167 1.20 -8.37 7.72
CA VAL A 167 2.62 -8.02 7.63
C VAL A 167 2.85 -6.54 7.97
N LEU A 168 2.00 -5.63 7.49
CA LEU A 168 2.03 -4.20 7.82
C LEU A 168 1.79 -3.99 9.31
N THR A 169 0.80 -4.66 9.92
CA THR A 169 0.55 -4.56 11.36
C THR A 169 1.71 -5.12 12.16
N ALA A 170 2.24 -6.29 11.78
CA ALA A 170 3.39 -6.90 12.46
C ALA A 170 4.65 -6.02 12.33
N LEU A 171 4.94 -5.51 11.12
CA LEU A 171 6.03 -4.57 10.87
C LEU A 171 5.82 -3.23 11.58
N THR A 172 4.59 -2.71 11.66
CA THR A 172 4.30 -1.50 12.44
C THR A 172 4.45 -1.75 13.93
N CYS A 173 4.04 -2.92 14.45
CA CYS A 173 4.22 -3.27 15.85
C CYS A 173 5.71 -3.44 16.19
N VAL A 174 6.48 -4.12 15.34
CA VAL A 174 7.92 -4.25 15.51
C VAL A 174 8.61 -2.89 15.36
N ALA A 175 8.23 -2.06 14.38
CA ALA A 175 8.78 -0.72 14.20
C ALA A 175 8.45 0.19 15.39
N VAL A 176 7.23 0.13 15.93
CA VAL A 176 6.84 0.87 17.15
C VAL A 176 7.62 0.38 18.36
N MET A 177 7.80 -0.94 18.53
CA MET A 177 8.61 -1.49 19.61
C MET A 177 10.09 -1.09 19.50
N LEU A 178 10.66 -1.14 18.29
CA LEU A 178 12.02 -0.69 18.02
C LEU A 178 12.17 0.83 18.18
N LEU A 179 11.17 1.63 17.79
CA LEU A 179 11.17 3.08 17.98
C LEU A 179 11.04 3.45 19.46
N VAL A 180 10.20 2.76 20.22
CA VAL A 180 10.10 2.93 21.67
C VAL A 180 11.39 2.49 22.34
N TYR A 181 12.01 1.39 21.89
CA TYR A 181 13.32 0.96 22.37
C TYR A 181 14.41 1.97 22.02
N HIS A 182 14.47 2.49 20.80
CA HIS A 182 15.46 3.47 20.36
C HIS A 182 15.28 4.83 21.06
N TRP A 183 14.04 5.24 21.30
CA TRP A 183 13.69 6.40 22.12
C TRP A 183 14.11 6.19 23.58
N SER A 184 13.90 4.98 24.11
CA SER A 184 14.28 4.58 25.47
C SER A 184 15.79 4.38 25.64
N SER A 185 16.51 3.97 24.59
CA SER A 185 17.94 3.67 24.62
C SER A 185 18.81 4.91 24.48
N GLY A 186 18.22 6.09 24.26
CA GLY A 186 18.96 7.34 24.37
C GLY A 186 20.04 7.50 23.30
N ASP A 187 19.72 7.29 22.03
CA ASP A 187 20.61 7.62 20.90
C ASP A 187 20.84 9.14 20.71
N GLY A 188 20.45 9.93 21.73
CA GLY A 188 20.50 11.38 21.76
C GLY A 188 21.90 11.99 21.79
N VAL A 189 22.99 11.21 21.78
CA VAL A 189 24.36 11.77 21.80
C VAL A 189 24.74 12.37 20.44
N HIS A 190 24.41 11.69 19.32
CA HIS A 190 24.65 12.21 17.96
C HIS A 190 23.71 13.39 17.65
N ASP A 191 22.45 13.29 18.06
CA ASP A 191 21.41 14.30 17.84
C ASP A 191 21.63 15.58 18.67
N LEU A 192 22.32 15.49 19.81
CA LEU A 192 22.59 16.65 20.67
C LEU A 192 23.61 17.60 20.03
N LEU A 193 24.67 17.09 19.40
CA LEU A 193 25.77 17.93 18.88
C LEU A 193 25.36 18.85 17.73
N VAL A 194 24.44 18.38 16.88
CA VAL A 194 23.97 19.15 15.71
C VAL A 194 23.04 20.29 16.15
N SER A 195 22.37 20.15 17.30
CA SER A 195 21.48 21.17 17.88
C SER A 195 22.14 22.02 18.97
N LYS A 196 23.26 21.56 19.55
CA LYS A 196 23.99 22.23 20.63
C LYS A 196 25.05 23.18 20.05
N PRO A 197 25.07 24.46 20.45
CA PRO A 197 26.09 25.39 19.98
C PRO A 197 27.48 24.95 20.45
N VAL A 198 28.47 25.14 19.58
CA VAL A 198 29.85 24.65 19.77
C VAL A 198 30.47 25.21 21.03
N SER A 199 30.16 26.46 21.37
CA SER A 199 30.61 27.12 22.61
C SER A 199 30.18 26.42 23.91
N LYS A 200 29.26 25.46 23.85
CA LYS A 200 28.79 24.64 24.98
C LYS A 200 29.29 23.20 24.93
N TRP A 201 30.11 22.82 23.96
CA TRP A 201 30.59 21.45 23.85
C TRP A 201 31.58 21.11 24.97
N THR A 202 31.42 19.91 25.51
CA THR A 202 32.32 19.27 26.48
C THR A 202 33.53 18.65 25.78
N PRO A 203 34.64 18.37 26.49
CA PRO A 203 35.80 17.71 25.88
C PRO A 203 35.47 16.37 25.24
N GLU A 204 34.56 15.59 25.82
CA GLU A 204 34.11 14.30 25.27
C GLU A 204 33.34 14.48 23.95
N GLU A 205 32.50 15.50 23.87
CA GLU A 205 31.76 15.89 22.67
C GLU A 205 32.69 16.39 21.55
N VAL A 206 33.79 17.08 21.90
CA VAL A 206 34.83 17.49 20.94
C VAL A 206 35.59 16.29 20.40
N LEU A 207 35.96 15.33 21.26
CA LEU A 207 36.61 14.09 20.82
C LEU A 207 35.70 13.27 19.91
N PHE A 208 34.43 13.19 20.26
CA PHE A 208 33.44 12.53 19.43
C PHE A 208 33.29 13.22 18.07
N TRP A 209 33.22 14.55 18.01
CA TRP A 209 33.28 15.28 16.74
C TRP A 209 34.56 14.97 15.95
N LEU A 210 35.71 14.96 16.61
CA LEU A 210 37.01 14.66 15.99
C LEU A 210 36.98 13.27 15.35
N GLU A 211 36.41 12.26 16.01
CA GLU A 211 36.24 10.90 15.48
C GLU A 211 35.47 10.84 14.15
N HIS A 212 34.53 11.77 13.91
CA HIS A 212 33.72 11.80 12.68
C HIS A 212 34.54 12.23 11.46
N LEU A 213 35.68 12.91 11.62
CA LEU A 213 36.53 13.30 10.49
C LEU A 213 37.22 12.10 9.82
N GLY A 214 37.28 10.96 10.51
CA GLY A 214 37.72 9.69 9.95
C GLY A 214 38.58 8.86 10.92
N PRO A 215 38.91 7.62 10.57
CA PRO A 215 39.62 6.69 11.46
C PRO A 215 41.02 7.17 11.90
N TRP A 216 41.66 8.01 11.08
CA TRP A 216 42.99 8.59 11.32
C TRP A 216 43.04 9.52 12.54
N THR A 217 41.89 10.01 12.98
CA THR A 217 41.76 10.93 14.13
C THR A 217 42.09 10.28 15.46
N SER A 218 42.04 8.94 15.52
CA SER A 218 42.44 8.15 16.70
C SER A 218 43.87 8.44 17.17
N LEU A 219 44.75 8.89 16.27
CA LEU A 219 46.13 9.26 16.58
C LEU A 219 46.25 10.54 17.41
N TYR A 220 45.21 11.38 17.44
CA TYR A 220 45.25 12.73 18.02
C TYR A 220 44.28 12.92 19.20
N LYS A 221 43.55 11.87 19.61
CA LYS A 221 42.56 11.95 20.69
C LYS A 221 43.20 12.32 22.03
N GLU A 222 44.30 11.68 22.36
CA GLU A 222 44.97 11.80 23.66
C GLU A 222 45.46 13.23 23.93
N PRO A 223 46.11 13.93 22.99
CA PRO A 223 46.42 15.35 23.15
C PRO A 223 45.19 16.23 23.40
N PHE A 224 44.09 16.00 22.68
CA PHE A 224 42.84 16.78 22.86
C PHE A 224 42.18 16.51 24.22
N LEU A 225 42.27 15.28 24.72
CA LEU A 225 41.77 14.91 26.05
C LEU A 225 42.65 15.49 27.16
N GLN A 226 43.97 15.42 27.01
CA GLN A 226 44.93 15.94 28.00
C GLN A 226 44.79 17.45 28.20
N GLU A 227 44.61 18.19 27.11
CA GLU A 227 44.38 19.64 27.15
C GLU A 227 42.94 20.03 27.51
N ASN A 228 42.06 19.05 27.77
CA ASN A 228 40.64 19.28 28.06
C ASN A 228 39.99 20.24 27.05
N VAL A 229 40.21 20.00 25.75
CA VAL A 229 39.74 20.88 24.69
C VAL A 229 38.21 20.87 24.66
N ASN A 230 37.61 21.89 25.27
CA ASN A 230 36.18 22.15 25.18
C ASN A 230 35.85 22.96 23.92
N GLY A 231 34.57 23.08 23.59
CA GLY A 231 34.18 23.73 22.34
C GLY A 231 34.52 25.22 22.23
N ARG A 232 34.76 25.94 23.34
CA ARG A 232 35.27 27.32 23.26
C ARG A 232 36.74 27.34 22.86
N LEU A 233 37.54 26.45 23.42
CA LEU A 233 38.95 26.32 23.04
C LEU A 233 39.05 25.83 21.59
N LEU A 234 38.20 24.90 21.18
CA LEU A 234 38.12 24.41 19.80
C LEU A 234 37.93 25.56 18.79
N LEU A 235 37.03 26.50 19.07
CA LEU A 235 36.81 27.67 18.20
C LEU A 235 38.00 28.64 18.14
N MET A 236 38.91 28.57 19.11
CA MET A 236 40.13 29.38 19.11
C MET A 236 41.27 28.69 18.35
N LEU A 237 41.20 27.36 18.16
CA LEU A 237 42.24 26.61 17.46
C LEU A 237 42.43 27.10 16.02
N GLY A 238 43.70 27.24 15.64
CA GLY A 238 44.16 27.59 14.31
C GLY A 238 45.32 26.70 13.85
N ASP A 239 45.80 26.91 12.62
CA ASP A 239 46.85 26.07 12.02
C ASP A 239 48.16 26.05 12.83
N GLU A 240 48.57 27.20 13.38
CA GLU A 240 49.77 27.29 14.21
C GLU A 240 49.68 26.48 15.50
N GLU A 241 48.50 26.46 16.12
CA GLU A 241 48.28 25.79 17.40
C GLU A 241 48.21 24.27 17.21
N LEU A 242 47.55 23.80 16.15
CA LEU A 242 47.47 22.38 15.80
C LEU A 242 48.81 21.76 15.41
N THR A 243 49.73 22.57 14.89
CA THR A 243 51.08 22.12 14.48
C THR A 243 52.04 22.03 15.67
N ARG A 244 51.87 22.86 16.69
CA ARG A 244 52.77 22.88 17.86
C ARG A 244 52.35 21.85 18.91
N ALA A 245 53.26 21.59 19.86
CA ALA A 245 52.92 20.83 21.06
C ALA A 245 51.78 21.54 21.81
N PRO A 246 50.77 20.81 22.31
CA PRO A 246 50.75 19.36 22.53
C PRO A 246 50.11 18.53 21.40
N TYR A 247 49.50 19.14 20.39
CA TYR A 247 48.71 18.44 19.36
C TYR A 247 49.57 17.80 18.25
N ASN A 248 50.69 18.42 17.88
CA ASN A 248 51.70 17.89 16.94
C ASN A 248 51.12 17.22 15.68
N ILE A 249 50.14 17.86 15.03
CA ILE A 249 49.54 17.32 13.79
C ILE A 249 50.45 17.66 12.61
N ASP A 250 51.51 16.88 12.39
CA ASP A 250 52.48 17.15 11.32
C ASP A 250 51.96 16.86 9.91
N ASN A 251 50.97 15.96 9.78
CA ASN A 251 50.38 15.60 8.49
C ASN A 251 49.50 16.73 7.94
N GLN A 252 49.89 17.28 6.79
CA GLN A 252 49.19 18.38 6.12
C GLN A 252 47.75 18.00 5.72
N ALA A 253 47.49 16.77 5.29
CA ALA A 253 46.15 16.33 4.91
C ALA A 253 45.21 16.29 6.13
N HIS A 254 45.70 15.80 7.27
CA HIS A 254 44.95 15.77 8.53
C HIS A 254 44.64 17.19 9.03
N ARG A 255 45.64 18.08 9.04
CA ARG A 255 45.43 19.48 9.43
C ARG A 255 44.41 20.17 8.55
N ARG A 256 44.53 20.04 7.23
CA ARG A 256 43.57 20.61 6.28
C ARG A 256 42.14 20.08 6.53
N ALA A 257 41.99 18.79 6.81
CA ALA A 257 40.68 18.22 7.12
C ALA A 257 40.08 18.78 8.43
N VAL A 258 40.88 18.87 9.51
CA VAL A 258 40.44 19.47 10.78
C VAL A 258 40.08 20.95 10.59
N LEU A 259 40.93 21.72 9.93
CA LEU A 259 40.72 23.16 9.72
C LEU A 259 39.50 23.44 8.83
N ALA A 260 39.29 22.64 7.77
CA ALA A 260 38.14 22.79 6.89
C ALA A 260 36.82 22.56 7.65
N GLU A 261 36.75 21.52 8.48
CA GLU A 261 35.55 21.28 9.29
C GLU A 261 35.41 22.30 10.42
N LEU A 262 36.52 22.75 11.01
CA LEU A 262 36.50 23.78 12.04
C LEU A 262 35.96 25.10 11.50
N GLU A 263 36.34 25.50 10.28
CA GLU A 263 35.81 26.70 9.64
C GLU A 263 34.30 26.60 9.41
N ARG A 264 33.82 25.45 8.90
CA ARG A 264 32.38 25.19 8.75
C ARG A 264 31.61 25.33 10.06
N ILE A 265 32.20 24.83 11.15
CA ILE A 265 31.60 24.88 12.48
C ILE A 265 31.65 26.30 13.08
N LYS A 266 32.69 27.09 12.76
CA LYS A 266 32.78 28.51 13.11
C LYS A 266 31.71 29.33 12.40
N GLU A 267 31.49 29.09 11.11
CA GLU A 267 30.46 29.78 10.30
C GLU A 267 29.04 29.45 10.77
N LEU A 268 28.75 28.17 11.02
CA LEU A 268 27.41 27.71 11.41
C LEU A 268 27.12 27.84 12.91
N GLY A 269 28.16 27.89 13.75
CA GLY A 269 28.06 27.87 15.21
C GLY A 269 27.59 26.54 15.82
N VAL A 270 27.30 25.55 14.98
CA VAL A 270 26.84 24.19 15.31
C VAL A 270 27.52 23.19 14.36
N LYS A 271 27.55 21.90 14.73
CA LYS A 271 27.98 20.83 13.82
C LYS A 271 27.04 20.78 12.60
N PRO A 272 27.54 20.77 11.35
CA PRO A 272 26.69 20.53 10.19
C PRO A 272 26.21 19.07 10.14
N PRO A 273 24.97 18.80 9.68
CA PRO A 273 24.48 17.43 9.54
C PRO A 273 25.23 16.70 8.41
N GLN A 274 25.76 15.50 8.69
CA GLN A 274 26.55 14.72 7.73
C GLN A 274 25.78 13.56 7.09
N ASN A 275 24.69 13.12 7.72
CA ASN A 275 23.87 12.02 7.23
C ASN A 275 22.38 12.39 7.22
N LEU A 276 21.57 11.54 6.57
CA LEU A 276 20.12 11.72 6.44
C LEU A 276 19.42 11.91 7.79
N TRP A 277 19.87 11.20 8.82
CA TRP A 277 19.23 11.17 10.13
C TRP A 277 19.53 12.45 10.92
N GLU A 278 20.79 12.90 10.91
CA GLU A 278 21.20 14.20 11.46
C GLU A 278 20.47 15.35 10.75
N TYR A 279 20.36 15.30 9.41
CA TYR A 279 19.62 16.32 8.67
C TYR A 279 18.14 16.35 9.08
N LYS A 280 17.51 15.17 9.21
CA LYS A 280 16.13 15.04 9.68
C LYS A 280 15.97 15.47 11.15
N ALA A 281 16.97 15.30 12.00
CA ALA A 281 16.92 15.79 13.37
C ALA A 281 16.87 17.32 13.42
N VAL A 282 17.69 18.00 12.62
CA VAL A 282 17.72 19.47 12.53
C VAL A 282 16.48 20.02 11.81
N ASN A 283 16.07 19.37 10.73
CA ASN A 283 15.08 19.88 9.79
C ASN A 283 13.80 19.02 9.77
N ALA A 284 13.38 18.50 10.92
CA ALA A 284 12.29 17.51 11.00
C ALA A 284 11.02 17.93 10.24
N GLY A 285 10.66 19.22 10.29
CA GLY A 285 9.48 19.75 9.61
C GLY A 285 9.63 19.79 8.10
N LYS A 286 10.76 20.31 7.63
CA LYS A 286 11.08 20.32 6.20
C LYS A 286 11.17 18.90 5.66
N SER A 287 11.83 17.98 6.38
CA SER A 287 11.97 16.58 5.96
C SER A 287 10.61 15.88 5.85
N LEU A 288 9.71 16.05 6.82
CA LEU A 288 8.37 15.46 6.77
C LEU A 288 7.50 16.11 5.68
N PHE A 289 7.56 17.44 5.55
CA PHE A 289 6.88 18.16 4.48
C PHE A 289 7.31 17.65 3.12
N LEU A 290 8.62 17.60 2.84
CA LEU A 290 9.16 17.15 1.56
C LEU A 290 8.78 15.70 1.28
N LEU A 291 8.85 14.80 2.27
CA LEU A 291 8.46 13.41 2.09
C LEU A 291 6.99 13.24 1.70
N TYR A 292 6.09 14.02 2.31
CA TYR A 292 4.66 14.01 1.97
C TYR A 292 4.38 14.71 0.64
N ALA A 293 5.00 15.87 0.43
CA ALA A 293 4.78 16.73 -0.73
C ALA A 293 5.33 16.09 -2.02
N LEU A 294 6.49 15.46 -1.97
CA LEU A 294 7.06 14.71 -3.10
C LEU A 294 6.15 13.55 -3.51
N LYS A 295 5.42 12.93 -2.58
CA LYS A 295 4.45 11.86 -2.88
C LYS A 295 3.19 12.38 -3.58
N SER A 296 2.68 13.54 -3.18
CA SER A 296 1.40 14.06 -3.69
C SER A 296 1.56 14.89 -4.96
N SER A 297 2.63 15.68 -5.07
CA SER A 297 2.95 16.47 -6.25
C SER A 297 4.45 16.81 -6.29
N PRO A 298 5.29 15.98 -6.94
CA PRO A 298 6.73 16.20 -6.97
C PRO A 298 7.10 17.49 -7.71
N ARG A 299 6.36 17.84 -8.77
CA ARG A 299 6.58 19.07 -9.54
C ARG A 299 6.42 20.34 -8.70
N LEU A 300 5.31 20.43 -7.96
CA LEU A 300 5.04 21.56 -7.07
C LEU A 300 6.05 21.65 -5.93
N THR A 301 6.50 20.50 -5.44
CA THR A 301 7.50 20.43 -4.36
C THR A 301 8.87 20.90 -4.83
N ILE A 302 9.31 20.47 -6.02
CA ILE A 302 10.56 20.93 -6.62
C ILE A 302 10.48 22.44 -6.94
N LEU A 303 9.33 22.93 -7.41
CA LEU A 303 9.11 24.37 -7.60
C LEU A 303 9.18 25.14 -6.26
N TYR A 304 8.62 24.58 -5.18
CA TYR A 304 8.74 25.14 -3.84
C TYR A 304 10.21 25.24 -3.42
N LEU A 305 11.00 24.19 -3.62
CA LEU A 305 12.44 24.20 -3.33
C LEU A 305 13.17 25.29 -4.12
N TYR A 306 12.85 25.46 -5.40
CA TYR A 306 13.43 26.53 -6.23
C TYR A 306 13.11 27.93 -5.69
N LEU A 307 11.88 28.17 -5.20
CA LEU A 307 11.44 29.50 -4.77
C LEU A 307 11.85 29.86 -3.34
N PHE A 308 11.88 28.87 -2.43
CA PHE A 308 12.02 29.11 -1.00
C PHE A 308 13.29 28.53 -0.38
N ASP A 309 13.96 27.59 -1.05
CA ASP A 309 15.13 26.89 -0.49
C ASP A 309 16.19 26.62 -1.58
N TYR A 310 16.51 27.67 -2.35
CA TYR A 310 17.32 27.57 -3.57
C TYR A 310 18.76 27.12 -3.29
N SER A 311 19.47 27.81 -2.41
CA SER A 311 20.90 27.56 -2.15
C SER A 311 21.13 26.25 -1.40
N GLU A 312 20.32 25.97 -0.38
CA GLU A 312 20.59 24.88 0.55
C GLU A 312 20.10 23.52 0.02
N THR A 313 18.99 23.49 -0.71
CA THR A 313 18.33 22.23 -1.07
C THR A 313 18.19 22.05 -2.58
N PHE A 314 17.69 23.06 -3.30
CA PHE A 314 17.43 22.93 -4.74
C PHE A 314 18.72 22.82 -5.56
N LEU A 315 19.70 23.67 -5.30
CA LEU A 315 20.93 23.73 -6.08
C LEU A 315 21.77 22.44 -5.94
N PRO A 316 22.02 21.89 -4.73
CA PRO A 316 22.65 20.58 -4.60
C PRO A 316 21.85 19.49 -5.30
N PHE A 317 20.52 19.47 -5.14
CA PHE A 317 19.65 18.49 -5.79
C PHE A 317 19.79 18.50 -7.31
N LEU A 318 19.82 19.70 -7.93
CA LEU A 318 20.02 19.85 -9.37
C LEU A 318 21.39 19.34 -9.81
N HIS A 319 22.46 19.68 -9.09
CA HIS A 319 23.82 19.22 -9.43
C HIS A 319 23.99 17.71 -9.29
N THR A 320 23.35 17.10 -8.30
CA THR A 320 23.31 15.65 -8.11
C THR A 320 22.56 14.96 -9.26
N CYS A 321 21.36 15.44 -9.61
CA CYS A 321 20.55 14.82 -10.69
C CYS A 321 21.09 15.10 -12.11
N CYS A 322 21.82 16.20 -12.28
CA CYS A 322 22.35 16.66 -13.57
C CYS A 322 23.81 17.13 -13.39
N PRO A 323 24.78 16.21 -13.36
CA PRO A 323 26.19 16.57 -13.20
C PRO A 323 26.71 17.34 -14.42
N ALA A 324 27.58 18.32 -14.19
CA ALA A 324 28.31 18.96 -15.27
C ALA A 324 29.34 17.96 -15.82
N LEU A 325 29.40 17.73 -17.13
CA LEU A 325 30.43 16.89 -17.72
C LEU A 325 31.82 17.49 -17.40
N SER A 326 32.54 16.88 -16.45
CA SER A 326 33.98 17.08 -16.33
C SER A 326 34.65 16.25 -17.42
N HIS A 327 35.30 16.89 -18.39
CA HIS A 327 36.20 16.20 -19.29
C HIS A 327 37.28 15.48 -18.47
N THR A 328 37.41 14.18 -18.73
CA THR A 328 38.43 13.27 -18.22
C THR A 328 39.84 13.86 -18.38
N SER A 329 40.70 13.58 -17.38
CA SER A 329 42.16 13.76 -17.31
C SER A 329 42.67 15.00 -16.57
N GLU A 330 42.65 14.98 -15.23
CA GLU A 330 43.74 15.46 -14.37
C GLU A 330 43.75 14.64 -13.06
N PRO A 331 44.93 14.39 -12.45
CA PRO A 331 45.07 13.46 -11.34
C PRO A 331 44.38 13.97 -10.07
N ILE A 332 43.89 12.99 -9.31
CA ILE A 332 43.15 13.10 -8.06
C ILE A 332 44.07 13.71 -6.99
N GLU A 333 44.08 15.02 -6.82
CA GLU A 333 44.69 15.65 -5.63
C GLU A 333 43.94 16.88 -5.07
N ASP A 334 42.88 17.37 -5.73
CA ASP A 334 42.04 18.47 -5.22
C ASP A 334 40.59 18.03 -4.97
N SER A 335 40.40 16.97 -4.18
CA SER A 335 39.07 16.60 -3.67
C SER A 335 38.69 17.43 -2.45
N LEU A 336 38.57 18.75 -2.65
CA LEU A 336 37.77 19.64 -1.81
C LEU A 336 36.50 19.99 -2.58
N PRO A 337 35.36 19.31 -2.36
CA PRO A 337 34.17 19.57 -3.16
C PRO A 337 33.29 20.58 -2.44
N LEU A 338 33.68 21.86 -2.31
CA LEU A 338 32.74 22.85 -1.80
C LEU A 338 33.16 24.33 -2.00
N ASN A 339 33.31 24.84 -3.23
CA ASN A 339 33.02 26.28 -3.45
C ASN A 339 33.01 26.84 -4.89
N HIS A 340 33.15 26.06 -5.98
CA HIS A 340 33.35 26.65 -7.32
C HIS A 340 32.41 26.27 -8.46
N GLN A 341 31.24 25.69 -8.20
CA GLN A 341 30.14 25.71 -9.17
C GLN A 341 28.86 26.26 -8.53
N VAL A 342 28.86 27.56 -8.29
CA VAL A 342 27.72 28.28 -7.68
C VAL A 342 26.52 28.40 -8.63
N HIS A 343 26.75 28.22 -9.95
CA HIS A 343 25.68 28.37 -10.95
C HIS A 343 25.63 27.19 -11.94
N PRO A 344 24.44 26.61 -12.16
CA PRO A 344 24.25 25.53 -13.11
C PRO A 344 24.35 26.05 -14.56
N THR A 345 24.96 25.23 -15.41
CA THR A 345 25.04 25.49 -16.84
C THR A 345 23.67 25.36 -17.52
N TRP A 346 23.48 26.02 -18.66
CA TRP A 346 22.26 25.89 -19.46
C TRP A 346 21.92 24.44 -19.82
N ARG A 347 22.95 23.61 -20.07
CA ARG A 347 22.77 22.19 -20.38
C ARG A 347 22.18 21.41 -19.21
N GLN A 348 22.67 21.66 -17.99
CA GLN A 348 22.10 21.07 -16.77
C GLN A 348 20.65 21.51 -16.58
N TRP A 349 20.34 22.80 -16.80
CA TRP A 349 18.97 23.30 -16.77
C TRP A 349 18.05 22.63 -17.79
N ALA A 350 18.52 22.46 -19.03
CA ALA A 350 17.74 21.83 -20.08
C ALA A 350 17.43 20.36 -19.75
N GLU A 351 18.42 19.60 -19.31
CA GLU A 351 18.24 18.21 -18.88
C GLU A 351 17.28 18.11 -17.69
N PHE A 352 17.49 18.95 -16.67
CA PHE A 352 16.65 19.02 -15.50
C PHE A 352 15.20 19.33 -15.85
N LEU A 353 14.96 20.33 -16.72
CA LEU A 353 13.61 20.74 -17.10
C LEU A 353 12.86 19.63 -17.86
N VAL A 354 13.55 18.88 -18.73
CA VAL A 354 12.97 17.71 -19.41
C VAL A 354 12.55 16.64 -18.41
N LYS A 355 13.45 16.27 -17.48
CA LYS A 355 13.15 15.30 -16.42
C LYS A 355 12.01 15.78 -15.52
N TYR A 356 12.03 17.04 -15.09
CA TYR A 356 11.02 17.68 -14.26
C TYR A 356 9.62 17.63 -14.89
N LEU A 357 9.51 17.90 -16.19
CA LEU A 357 8.23 17.91 -16.89
C LEU A 357 7.70 16.50 -17.13
N LEU A 358 8.53 15.59 -17.63
CA LEU A 358 8.10 14.27 -18.10
C LEU A 358 8.06 13.22 -16.98
N LEU A 359 9.09 13.17 -16.15
CA LEU A 359 9.32 12.09 -15.17
C LEU A 359 9.89 12.67 -13.86
N PRO A 360 9.12 13.47 -13.10
CA PRO A 360 9.62 14.15 -11.90
C PRO A 360 10.10 13.19 -10.81
N TYR A 361 9.53 11.98 -10.73
CA TYR A 361 9.98 10.94 -9.79
C TYR A 361 11.32 10.31 -10.19
N GLN A 362 11.70 10.37 -11.46
CA GLN A 362 13.03 9.89 -11.90
C GLN A 362 14.15 10.72 -11.26
N LEU A 363 13.96 12.04 -11.12
CA LEU A 363 14.90 12.91 -10.42
C LEU A 363 15.11 12.45 -8.97
N ILE A 364 14.03 12.04 -8.29
CA ILE A 364 14.10 11.55 -6.91
C ILE A 364 14.85 10.20 -6.86
N ALA A 365 14.63 9.32 -7.84
CA ALA A 365 15.32 8.04 -7.92
C ALA A 365 16.83 8.22 -8.20
N GLU A 366 17.20 9.14 -9.09
CA GLU A 366 18.61 9.49 -9.38
C GLU A 366 19.30 10.08 -8.15
N PHE A 367 18.65 11.03 -7.48
CA PHE A 367 19.18 11.57 -6.22
C PHE A 367 19.38 10.48 -5.15
N ALA A 368 18.41 9.56 -5.01
CA ALA A 368 18.52 8.47 -4.04
C ALA A 368 19.61 7.44 -4.42
N TRP A 369 19.91 7.30 -5.71
CA TRP A 369 20.94 6.41 -6.23
C TRP A 369 22.34 6.83 -5.77
N ASP A 370 22.64 8.12 -5.77
CA ASP A 370 23.95 8.64 -5.33
C ASP A 370 24.21 8.41 -3.84
N TRP A 371 23.15 8.26 -3.05
CA TRP A 371 23.23 7.95 -1.61
C TRP A 371 23.27 6.46 -1.28
N LEU A 372 23.29 5.57 -2.28
CA LEU A 372 23.23 4.12 -2.07
C LEU A 372 24.43 3.58 -1.27
N SER A 373 25.60 4.22 -1.39
CA SER A 373 26.81 3.85 -0.63
C SER A 373 26.70 4.16 0.86
N VAL A 374 25.97 5.23 1.22
CA VAL A 374 25.80 5.68 2.61
C VAL A 374 24.56 5.03 3.24
N HIS A 375 23.44 4.97 2.53
CA HIS A 375 22.14 4.48 3.04
C HIS A 375 21.54 3.40 2.15
N TYR A 376 22.19 2.24 2.07
CA TYR A 376 21.83 1.12 1.19
C TYR A 376 20.33 0.76 1.16
N TRP A 377 19.73 0.52 2.33
CA TRP A 377 18.32 0.11 2.43
C TRP A 377 17.37 1.25 2.11
N THR A 378 17.57 2.41 2.74
CA THR A 378 16.68 3.57 2.59
C THR A 378 16.65 4.07 1.15
N SER A 379 17.80 4.18 0.48
CA SER A 379 17.87 4.58 -0.93
C SER A 379 17.07 3.63 -1.83
N ARG A 380 17.16 2.30 -1.61
CA ARG A 380 16.38 1.32 -2.39
C ARG A 380 14.88 1.45 -2.18
N PHE A 381 14.42 1.68 -0.94
CA PHE A 381 13.01 1.92 -0.69
C PHE A 381 12.50 3.17 -1.41
N ILE A 382 13.29 4.25 -1.41
CA ILE A 382 12.96 5.49 -2.12
C ILE A 382 12.90 5.24 -3.64
N ILE A 383 13.90 4.56 -4.20
CA ILE A 383 13.97 4.24 -5.64
C ILE A 383 12.75 3.41 -6.07
N VAL A 384 12.44 2.32 -5.35
CA VAL A 384 11.28 1.48 -5.65
C VAL A 384 9.98 2.29 -5.56
N ASN A 385 9.84 3.12 -4.53
CA ASN A 385 8.67 3.98 -4.39
C ASN A 385 8.52 4.98 -5.55
N ALA A 386 9.62 5.61 -5.96
CA ALA A 386 9.66 6.53 -7.09
C ALA A 386 9.28 5.83 -8.41
N MET A 387 9.77 4.60 -8.63
CA MET A 387 9.37 3.78 -9.79
C MET A 387 7.87 3.48 -9.79
N LEU A 388 7.31 3.06 -8.64
CA LEU A 388 5.87 2.79 -8.51
C LEU A 388 5.03 4.04 -8.77
N LEU A 389 5.42 5.18 -8.22
CA LEU A 389 4.75 6.46 -8.45
C LEU A 389 4.84 6.91 -9.92
N SER A 390 5.96 6.65 -10.59
CA SER A 390 6.12 6.89 -12.04
C SER A 390 5.14 6.05 -12.86
N VAL A 391 4.97 4.77 -12.52
CA VAL A 391 4.00 3.89 -13.18
C VAL A 391 2.58 4.41 -12.98
N LEU A 392 2.22 4.81 -11.76
CA LEU A 392 0.88 5.36 -11.46
C LEU A 392 0.60 6.66 -12.25
N GLU A 393 1.57 7.58 -12.31
CA GLU A 393 1.44 8.79 -13.14
C GLU A 393 1.28 8.43 -14.62
N GLY A 394 2.05 7.48 -15.12
CA GLY A 394 1.92 6.95 -16.48
C GLY A 394 0.52 6.39 -16.77
N CYS A 395 -0.02 5.56 -15.87
CA CYS A 395 -1.38 5.02 -15.98
C CYS A 395 -2.46 6.11 -15.98
N VAL A 396 -2.28 7.18 -15.20
CA VAL A 396 -3.20 8.33 -15.17
C VAL A 396 -3.13 9.10 -16.49
N LEU A 397 -1.92 9.43 -16.96
CA LEU A 397 -1.71 10.13 -18.23
C LEU A 397 -2.25 9.33 -19.43
N TRP A 398 -2.01 8.01 -19.45
CA TRP A 398 -2.53 7.11 -20.48
C TRP A 398 -4.07 7.13 -20.54
N ARG A 399 -4.74 7.05 -19.39
CA ARG A 399 -6.20 7.14 -19.32
C ARG A 399 -6.73 8.49 -19.81
N PHE A 400 -6.05 9.58 -19.45
CA PHE A 400 -6.41 10.92 -19.91
C PHE A 400 -6.22 11.09 -21.43
N TYR A 401 -5.12 10.59 -21.97
CA TYR A 401 -4.84 10.61 -23.40
C TYR A 401 -5.91 9.83 -24.18
N ASN A 402 -6.23 8.61 -23.74
CA ASN A 402 -7.22 7.76 -24.42
C ASN A 402 -8.67 8.28 -24.32
N ARG A 403 -9.00 9.08 -23.30
CA ARG A 403 -10.35 9.65 -23.14
C ARG A 403 -10.52 11.06 -23.74
N ALA A 404 -9.47 11.64 -24.35
CA ALA A 404 -9.50 12.96 -25.00
C ALA A 404 -10.11 14.09 -24.14
N GLU A 405 -10.05 14.01 -22.80
CA GLU A 405 -10.56 15.02 -21.88
C GLU A 405 -9.55 16.16 -21.60
N ILE A 406 -8.80 16.58 -22.63
CA ILE A 406 -7.72 17.57 -22.50
C ILE A 406 -8.23 18.92 -21.96
N ARG A 407 -9.50 19.25 -22.22
CA ARG A 407 -10.11 20.51 -21.76
C ARG A 407 -10.40 20.53 -20.24
N SER A 408 -10.45 19.37 -19.58
CA SER A 408 -10.65 19.26 -18.13
C SER A 408 -9.34 19.30 -17.32
N LEU A 409 -8.19 19.09 -18.00
CA LEU A 409 -6.86 19.05 -17.36
C LEU A 409 -6.57 20.32 -16.57
N HIS A 410 -6.81 21.49 -17.16
CA HIS A 410 -6.53 22.75 -16.49
C HIS A 410 -7.33 22.90 -15.18
N LYS A 411 -8.64 22.60 -15.20
CA LYS A 411 -9.49 22.68 -14.00
C LYS A 411 -9.05 21.67 -12.93
N LYS A 412 -8.66 20.46 -13.33
CA LYS A 412 -8.19 19.43 -12.41
C LYS A 412 -6.81 19.76 -11.82
N MET A 413 -5.87 20.24 -12.64
CA MET A 413 -4.56 20.73 -12.22
C MET A 413 -4.70 21.90 -11.25
N TRP A 414 -5.60 22.84 -11.52
CA TRP A 414 -5.89 23.96 -10.62
C TRP A 414 -6.44 23.50 -9.27
N GLY A 415 -7.34 22.52 -9.27
CA GLY A 415 -7.81 21.88 -8.05
C GLY A 415 -6.69 21.18 -7.27
N HIS A 416 -5.80 20.46 -7.96
CA HIS A 416 -4.62 19.83 -7.35
C HIS A 416 -3.67 20.87 -6.75
N PHE A 417 -3.40 21.98 -7.45
CA PHE A 417 -2.58 23.08 -6.95
C PHE A 417 -3.13 23.65 -5.64
N TRP A 418 -4.43 23.99 -5.60
CA TRP A 418 -5.03 24.54 -4.38
C TRP A 418 -5.10 23.55 -3.22
N ARG A 419 -5.32 22.27 -3.52
CA ARG A 419 -5.26 21.22 -2.50
C ARG A 419 -3.85 21.10 -1.92
N MET A 420 -2.83 21.16 -2.77
CA MET A 420 -1.44 21.07 -2.34
C MET A 420 -1.01 22.29 -1.52
N SER A 421 -1.34 23.50 -1.99
CA SER A 421 -1.04 24.74 -1.26
C SER A 421 -1.76 24.80 0.08
N SER A 422 -3.04 24.39 0.15
CA SER A 422 -3.77 24.38 1.42
C SER A 422 -3.23 23.33 2.40
N GLN A 423 -2.82 22.16 1.92
CA GLN A 423 -2.14 21.15 2.74
C GLN A 423 -0.76 21.62 3.23
N GLY A 424 0.03 22.26 2.36
CA GLY A 424 1.33 22.83 2.74
C GLY A 424 1.20 23.96 3.77
N PHE A 425 0.22 24.85 3.58
CA PHE A 425 -0.08 25.91 4.55
C PHE A 425 -0.55 25.35 5.89
N ALA A 426 -1.46 24.36 5.89
CA ALA A 426 -1.88 23.69 7.12
C ALA A 426 -0.70 23.01 7.81
N PHE A 427 0.18 22.34 7.06
CA PHE A 427 1.38 21.74 7.63
C PHE A 427 2.28 22.79 8.28
N ALA A 428 2.57 23.90 7.60
CA ALA A 428 3.38 24.98 8.14
C ALA A 428 2.78 25.60 9.42
N LEU A 429 1.44 25.70 9.49
CA LEU A 429 0.73 26.23 10.64
C LEU A 429 0.76 25.28 11.85
N PHE A 430 0.54 23.99 11.62
CA PHE A 430 0.39 23.02 12.70
C PHE A 430 1.70 22.33 13.10
N TRP A 431 2.71 22.31 12.22
CA TRP A 431 4.00 21.67 12.48
C TRP A 431 4.64 22.03 13.84
N PRO A 432 4.68 23.32 14.27
CA PRO A 432 5.29 23.68 15.56
C PRO A 432 4.62 23.07 16.79
N VAL A 433 3.37 22.60 16.64
CA VAL A 433 2.56 22.03 17.74
C VAL A 433 2.65 20.51 17.76
N ILE A 434 3.14 19.87 16.69
CA ILE A 434 3.20 18.41 16.61
C ILE A 434 4.39 17.90 17.44
N PRO A 435 4.17 16.97 18.40
CA PRO A 435 5.27 16.40 19.17
C PRO A 435 6.28 15.67 18.28
N GLN A 436 7.57 15.80 18.58
CA GLN A 436 8.66 15.22 17.78
C GLN A 436 8.53 13.70 17.58
N PHE A 437 8.00 12.97 18.56
CA PHE A 437 7.76 11.53 18.43
C PHE A 437 6.72 11.22 17.34
N VAL A 438 5.66 12.03 17.22
CA VAL A 438 4.63 11.88 16.18
C VAL A 438 5.25 12.13 14.82
N CYS A 439 6.08 13.17 14.69
CA CYS A 439 6.80 13.48 13.46
C CYS A 439 7.72 12.33 13.04
N ASN A 440 8.45 11.74 13.99
CA ASN A 440 9.28 10.57 13.75
C ASN A 440 8.44 9.39 13.25
N CYS A 441 7.34 9.07 13.93
CA CYS A 441 6.42 8.01 13.50
C CYS A 441 5.90 8.23 12.08
N LEU A 442 5.43 9.44 11.76
CA LEU A 442 4.94 9.78 10.43
C LEU A 442 6.05 9.72 9.37
N PHE A 443 7.25 10.18 9.69
CA PHE A 443 8.40 10.16 8.79
C PHE A 443 8.79 8.73 8.43
N TYR A 444 9.02 7.87 9.42
CA TYR A 444 9.36 6.46 9.19
C TYR A 444 8.21 5.71 8.50
N TRP A 445 6.97 6.03 8.86
CA TRP A 445 5.82 5.42 8.23
C TRP A 445 5.75 5.76 6.74
N ALA A 446 5.91 7.04 6.41
CA ALA A 446 5.93 7.50 5.03
C ALA A 446 7.15 6.99 4.25
N LEU A 447 8.28 6.74 4.90
CA LEU A 447 9.50 6.25 4.24
C LEU A 447 9.39 4.76 3.89
N TYR A 448 8.94 3.92 4.83
CA TYR A 448 9.00 2.45 4.67
C TYR A 448 7.66 1.80 4.28
N PHE A 449 6.52 2.38 4.61
CA PHE A 449 5.21 1.78 4.31
C PHE A 449 4.56 2.32 3.04
N ASN A 450 4.86 3.55 2.63
CA ASN A 450 4.36 4.08 1.35
C ASN A 450 4.70 3.22 0.13
N PRO A 451 5.93 2.69 -0.03
CA PRO A 451 6.23 1.80 -1.16
C PRO A 451 5.28 0.60 -1.19
N ILE A 452 5.00 -0.02 -0.04
CA ILE A 452 4.10 -1.18 0.08
C ILE A 452 2.68 -0.82 -0.32
N ILE A 453 2.16 0.31 0.16
CA ILE A 453 0.83 0.82 -0.20
C ILE A 453 0.76 1.10 -1.71
N ASN A 454 1.81 1.69 -2.28
CA ASN A 454 1.87 2.01 -3.70
C ASN A 454 1.95 0.75 -4.59
N ILE A 455 2.57 -0.34 -4.12
CA ILE A 455 2.53 -1.64 -4.82
C ILE A 455 1.08 -2.11 -5.00
N ASP A 456 0.29 -2.10 -3.91
CA ASP A 456 -1.12 -2.52 -3.97
C ASP A 456 -1.92 -1.63 -4.92
N LEU A 457 -1.69 -0.31 -4.89
CA LEU A 457 -2.33 0.63 -5.82
C LEU A 457 -1.95 0.37 -7.28
N VAL A 458 -0.67 0.08 -7.57
CA VAL A 458 -0.20 -0.26 -8.92
C VAL A 458 -0.84 -1.56 -9.39
N VAL A 459 -0.86 -2.59 -8.54
CA VAL A 459 -1.49 -3.88 -8.87
C VAL A 459 -2.98 -3.70 -9.17
N GLN A 460 -3.71 -2.93 -8.35
CA GLN A 460 -5.11 -2.62 -8.59
C GLN A 460 -5.35 -1.90 -9.92
N GLN A 461 -4.50 -0.92 -10.26
CA GLN A 461 -4.65 -0.19 -11.53
C GLN A 461 -4.27 -1.02 -12.77
N LEU A 462 -3.30 -1.93 -12.66
CA LEU A 462 -2.86 -2.75 -13.78
C LEU A 462 -3.73 -4.01 -14.00
N MET A 463 -4.24 -4.63 -12.92
CA MET A 463 -4.98 -5.90 -13.00
C MET A 463 -6.49 -5.72 -13.20
N HIS A 464 -7.05 -4.55 -12.88
CA HIS A 464 -8.50 -4.29 -13.00
C HIS A 464 -8.84 -2.98 -13.73
N PRO A 465 -8.39 -2.79 -15.00
CA PRO A 465 -8.67 -1.58 -15.76
C PRO A 465 -10.17 -1.31 -15.96
N ASP A 466 -11.01 -2.35 -15.97
CA ASP A 466 -12.43 -2.27 -16.35
C ASP A 466 -13.41 -2.08 -15.19
N THR A 467 -12.96 -2.12 -13.93
CA THR A 467 -13.85 -1.96 -12.76
C THR A 467 -14.00 -0.52 -12.28
N GLN A 468 -13.17 0.40 -12.77
CA GLN A 468 -13.33 1.84 -12.52
C GLN A 468 -14.13 2.48 -13.66
N GLY A 469 -15.40 2.07 -13.76
CA GLY A 469 -16.45 2.85 -14.44
C GLY A 469 -16.80 4.10 -13.61
N PRO A 470 -17.39 5.12 -14.25
CA PRO A 470 -17.38 6.53 -13.83
C PRO A 470 -17.93 6.83 -12.45
#